data_AF-A0A959SLI9-F1
#
_entry.id   AF-A0A959SLI9-F1
#
_cell.length_a   1.000
_cell.length_b   1.000
_cell.length_c   1.000
_cell.angle_alpha   90.00
_cell.angle_beta   90.00
_cell.angle_gamma   90.00
#
_symmetry.space_group_name_H-M   'P 1'
#
loop_
_entity.id
_entity.type
_entity.pdbx_description
1 polymer ?
#
loop_
_entity_poly.entity_id
_entity_poly.type
_entity_poly.pdbx_seq_one_letter_code
_entity_poly.pdbx_strand_id
1 'polypeptide(L)'
;DENYHEIVLSMKASNVQVMVQAYRLLVHRMMAEGWDYPLHLGVTEAGDGEDGRVKSAAGIGALLEDGLGDTVRVSLTEEPEFEIPVARALVDRYNERAGHAPIAALDHVPIDPFSHERRHTREVLNLGARHVPIVMADLGAKDKITPATLFAWGYRYSVPLDKWNIGDQACDYAYIGANTIDFEIPGTLGIVQDQATWSTAPNKDRHYPLCTKEAYMASVALHPQLNFVPAKLSELDAAFIAKLKSDTTVVLVIDSDNAHGMAEQRRLFFQLMEAGVENPVIVGRSYRNIDKDDLVLHSSTDMGPLFLDGLGDGIFISDRDGGREDLVCRTAFGILQATRTRTSKTEYISCPSCGRTLFDLQETTARIRARTSHLKGIKIGIMGCIVNGPGEMADADYGYVGTGPGVITLYKEKEVVKRNVPSAQAVDELIELIRQHGDWVEVVE
;
A
#
# COMPACT_ATOMS: atom_id res chain seq x y z
N ASP A 1 -37.81 15.69 1.83
CA ASP A 1 -38.72 16.45 2.72
C ASP A 1 -38.76 17.93 2.37
N GLU A 2 -37.62 18.62 2.34
CA GLU A 2 -37.59 20.08 2.04
C GLU A 2 -37.56 20.44 0.54
N ASN A 3 -37.67 19.46 -0.37
CA ASN A 3 -37.57 19.66 -1.83
C ASN A 3 -36.32 20.45 -2.28
N TYR A 4 -35.19 20.24 -1.59
CA TYR A 4 -33.89 20.86 -1.88
C TYR A 4 -32.97 19.86 -2.59
N HIS A 5 -32.38 20.26 -3.71
CA HIS A 5 -31.59 19.39 -4.59
C HIS A 5 -30.20 19.94 -4.95
N GLU A 6 -29.80 21.10 -4.43
CA GLU A 6 -28.46 21.64 -4.64
C GLU A 6 -27.48 21.02 -3.63
N ILE A 7 -27.24 19.71 -3.80
CA ILE A 7 -26.52 18.88 -2.82
C ILE A 7 -25.23 18.35 -3.45
N VAL A 8 -24.14 18.39 -2.68
CA VAL A 8 -22.89 17.66 -2.95
C VAL A 8 -22.66 16.71 -1.78
N LEU A 9 -22.33 15.45 -2.07
CA LEU A 9 -22.14 14.42 -1.04
C LEU A 9 -20.66 14.10 -0.84
N SER A 10 -20.28 13.84 0.41
CA SER A 10 -18.91 13.53 0.81
C SER A 10 -18.92 12.51 1.96
N MET A 11 -18.31 11.35 1.75
CA MET A 11 -18.20 10.25 2.70
C MET A 11 -16.73 10.01 3.08
N LYS A 12 -16.15 10.91 3.87
CA LYS A 12 -14.71 10.82 4.20
C LYS A 12 -14.45 9.92 5.39
N ALA A 13 -13.34 9.18 5.34
CA ALA A 13 -12.80 8.45 6.46
C ALA A 13 -11.28 8.44 6.40
N SER A 14 -10.63 8.32 7.56
CA SER A 14 -9.18 8.12 7.67
C SER A 14 -8.78 6.68 7.33
N ASN A 15 -9.70 5.72 7.45
CA ASN A 15 -9.53 4.38 6.92
C ASN A 15 -9.96 4.34 5.44
N VAL A 16 -9.00 4.11 4.55
CA VAL A 16 -9.21 4.13 3.10
C VAL A 16 -10.17 3.02 2.64
N GLN A 17 -10.12 1.83 3.25
CA GLN A 17 -11.03 0.73 2.92
C GLN A 17 -12.50 1.14 3.17
N VAL A 18 -12.77 1.70 4.35
CA VAL A 18 -14.10 2.18 4.75
C VAL A 18 -14.58 3.31 3.82
N MET A 19 -13.68 4.24 3.49
CA MET A 19 -14.00 5.36 2.60
C MET A 19 -14.47 4.84 1.24
N VAL A 20 -13.68 4.00 0.57
CA VAL A 20 -14.00 3.50 -0.78
C VAL A 20 -15.31 2.72 -0.78
N GLN A 21 -15.51 1.83 0.20
CA GLN A 21 -16.74 1.06 0.35
C GLN A 21 -17.97 1.96 0.57
N ALA A 22 -17.84 3.00 1.40
CA ALA A 22 -18.92 3.94 1.68
C ALA A 22 -19.34 4.73 0.44
N TYR A 23 -18.39 5.22 -0.37
CA TYR A 23 -18.70 5.89 -1.64
C TYR A 23 -19.36 4.96 -2.65
N ARG A 24 -18.83 3.73 -2.82
CA ARG A 24 -19.44 2.73 -3.73
C ARG A 24 -20.87 2.41 -3.31
N LEU A 25 -21.10 2.18 -2.02
CA LEU A 25 -22.44 1.92 -1.48
C LEU A 25 -23.36 3.14 -1.63
N LEU A 26 -22.86 4.36 -1.39
CA LEU A 26 -23.62 5.58 -1.59
C LEU A 26 -24.09 5.69 -3.05
N VAL A 27 -23.19 5.52 -4.02
CA VAL A 27 -23.52 5.58 -5.45
C VAL A 27 -24.54 4.50 -5.82
N HIS A 28 -24.33 3.27 -5.37
CA HIS A 28 -25.29 2.18 -5.58
C HIS A 28 -26.70 2.53 -5.06
N ARG A 29 -26.78 3.13 -3.87
CA ARG A 29 -28.05 3.59 -3.29
C ARG A 29 -28.66 4.76 -4.04
N MET A 30 -27.85 5.75 -4.43
CA MET A 30 -28.31 6.88 -5.24
C MET A 30 -28.92 6.39 -6.55
N MET A 31 -28.24 5.49 -7.26
CA MET A 31 -28.77 4.92 -8.51
C MET A 31 -30.09 4.18 -8.30
N ALA A 32 -30.23 3.41 -7.21
CA ALA A 32 -31.47 2.70 -6.89
C ALA A 32 -32.64 3.64 -6.60
N GLU A 33 -32.36 4.83 -6.04
CA GLU A 33 -33.34 5.89 -5.79
C GLU A 33 -33.51 6.88 -6.98
N GLY A 34 -32.76 6.68 -8.07
CA GLY A 34 -32.77 7.55 -9.25
C GLY A 34 -32.12 8.92 -9.03
N TRP A 35 -31.12 9.00 -8.14
CA TRP A 35 -30.34 10.20 -7.84
C TRP A 35 -28.95 10.17 -8.48
N ASP A 36 -28.43 11.37 -8.76
CA ASP A 36 -27.16 11.62 -9.45
C ASP A 36 -26.37 12.77 -8.82
N TYR A 37 -26.46 12.95 -7.49
CA TYR A 37 -25.76 14.04 -6.81
C TYR A 37 -24.23 13.91 -6.95
N PRO A 38 -23.53 15.04 -7.17
CA PRO A 38 -22.07 15.06 -7.30
C PRO A 38 -21.36 14.66 -6.00
N LEU A 39 -20.17 14.07 -6.17
CA LEU A 39 -19.32 13.55 -5.12
C LEU A 39 -18.09 14.44 -4.91
N HIS A 40 -17.84 14.81 -3.65
CA HIS A 40 -16.60 15.45 -3.22
C HIS A 40 -15.68 14.45 -2.53
N LEU A 41 -14.66 14.00 -3.25
CA LEU A 41 -13.71 13.00 -2.77
C LEU A 41 -12.66 13.60 -1.84
N GLY A 42 -12.23 12.80 -0.88
CA GLY A 42 -11.06 13.10 -0.07
C GLY A 42 -10.91 12.13 1.08
N VAL A 43 -9.66 11.73 1.34
CA VAL A 43 -9.28 11.02 2.56
C VAL A 43 -9.10 12.07 3.66
N THR A 44 -9.78 11.90 4.79
CA THR A 44 -9.50 12.72 5.97
C THR A 44 -8.24 12.23 6.64
N GLU A 45 -7.39 13.14 7.09
CA GLU A 45 -6.26 12.81 7.98
C GLU A 45 -5.28 11.82 7.33
N ALA A 46 -4.92 12.10 6.09
CA ALA A 46 -4.00 11.25 5.35
C ALA A 46 -2.61 11.20 6.02
N GLY A 47 -2.28 12.21 6.82
CA GLY A 47 -0.96 12.45 7.39
C GLY A 47 -0.19 13.49 6.58
N ASP A 48 1.11 13.51 6.74
CA ASP A 48 2.10 14.40 6.11
C ASP A 48 3.03 13.60 5.18
N GLY A 49 3.71 14.32 4.29
CA GLY A 49 4.80 13.77 3.49
C GLY A 49 4.34 12.64 2.55
N GLU A 50 5.22 11.66 2.34
CA GLU A 50 4.94 10.53 1.45
C GLU A 50 3.75 9.70 1.91
N ASP A 51 3.61 9.45 3.22
CA ASP A 51 2.53 8.64 3.78
C ASP A 51 1.15 9.25 3.45
N GLY A 52 1.02 10.56 3.63
CA GLY A 52 -0.21 11.29 3.27
C GLY A 52 -0.52 11.25 1.77
N ARG A 53 0.51 11.33 0.93
CA ARG A 53 0.38 11.25 -0.53
C ARG A 53 -0.02 9.84 -1.00
N VAL A 54 0.64 8.80 -0.50
CA VAL A 54 0.31 7.39 -0.77
C VAL A 54 -1.11 7.07 -0.34
N LYS A 55 -1.48 7.44 0.89
CA LYS A 55 -2.82 7.17 1.44
C LYS A 55 -3.92 7.89 0.67
N SER A 56 -3.68 9.15 0.29
CA SER A 56 -4.59 9.92 -0.56
C SER A 56 -4.73 9.32 -1.95
N ALA A 57 -3.61 8.94 -2.58
CA ALA A 57 -3.60 8.33 -3.91
C ALA A 57 -4.29 6.96 -3.93
N ALA A 58 -4.03 6.09 -2.95
CA ALA A 58 -4.68 4.79 -2.86
C ALA A 58 -6.20 4.92 -2.68
N GLY A 59 -6.67 5.90 -1.89
CA GLY A 59 -8.10 6.08 -1.62
C GLY A 59 -8.86 6.86 -2.68
N ILE A 60 -8.41 8.08 -2.99
CA ILE A 60 -9.03 8.93 -4.00
C ILE A 60 -8.86 8.29 -5.38
N GLY A 61 -7.67 7.77 -5.67
CA GLY A 61 -7.37 7.09 -6.92
C GLY A 61 -8.26 5.87 -7.15
N ALA A 62 -8.55 5.06 -6.13
CA ALA A 62 -9.50 3.94 -6.26
C ALA A 62 -10.88 4.38 -6.78
N LEU A 63 -11.41 5.48 -6.26
CA LEU A 63 -12.72 5.99 -6.67
C LEU A 63 -12.66 6.63 -8.06
N LEU A 64 -11.60 7.39 -8.37
CA LEU A 64 -11.41 7.96 -9.70
C LEU A 64 -11.25 6.86 -10.77
N GLU A 65 -10.55 5.77 -10.45
CA GLU A 65 -10.43 4.60 -11.33
C GLU A 65 -11.76 3.86 -11.52
N ASP A 66 -12.66 3.89 -10.53
CA ASP A 66 -14.04 3.40 -10.67
C ASP A 66 -14.96 4.39 -11.44
N GLY A 67 -14.43 5.54 -11.85
CA GLY A 67 -15.19 6.59 -12.54
C GLY A 67 -16.07 7.43 -11.61
N LEU A 68 -15.76 7.44 -10.31
CA LEU A 68 -16.49 8.19 -9.28
C LEU A 68 -15.70 9.44 -8.87
N GLY A 69 -16.39 10.57 -8.71
CA GLY A 69 -15.82 11.82 -8.19
C GLY A 69 -15.98 13.02 -9.13
N ASP A 70 -16.50 14.12 -8.61
CA ASP A 70 -16.76 15.36 -9.35
C ASP A 70 -15.83 16.50 -8.89
N THR A 71 -15.35 16.40 -7.65
CA THR A 71 -14.34 17.30 -7.09
C THR A 71 -13.49 16.54 -6.08
N VAL A 72 -12.25 16.98 -5.89
CA VAL A 72 -11.25 16.31 -5.07
C VAL A 72 -10.62 17.31 -4.11
N ARG A 73 -10.45 16.90 -2.85
CA ARG A 73 -9.53 17.54 -1.91
C ARG A 73 -8.62 16.50 -1.27
N VAL A 74 -7.31 16.70 -1.41
CA VAL A 74 -6.28 16.01 -0.63
C VAL A 74 -6.15 16.73 0.71
N SER A 75 -6.07 16.01 1.83
CA SER A 75 -5.97 16.61 3.17
C SER A 75 -4.68 16.17 3.86
N LEU A 76 -3.69 17.07 3.86
CA LEU A 76 -2.35 16.82 4.41
C LEU A 76 -2.16 17.53 5.75
N THR A 77 -1.28 17.01 6.59
CA THR A 77 -0.78 17.70 7.79
C THR A 77 0.43 18.57 7.43
N GLU A 78 0.27 19.38 6.39
CA GLU A 78 1.24 20.32 5.83
C GLU A 78 0.53 21.67 5.59
N GLU A 79 1.26 22.69 5.13
CA GLU A 79 0.61 23.94 4.73
C GLU A 79 -0.36 23.71 3.54
N PRO A 80 -1.51 24.40 3.49
CA PRO A 80 -2.56 24.13 2.50
C PRO A 80 -2.11 24.25 1.04
N GLU A 81 -1.12 25.08 0.72
CA GLU A 81 -0.54 25.20 -0.63
C GLU A 81 0.07 23.89 -1.16
N PHE A 82 0.42 22.95 -0.27
CA PHE A 82 0.92 21.63 -0.65
C PHE A 82 -0.21 20.63 -0.98
N GLU A 83 -1.46 20.89 -0.61
CA GLU A 83 -2.61 20.02 -0.95
C GLU A 83 -2.93 20.07 -2.46
N ILE A 84 -2.92 21.27 -3.05
CA ILE A 84 -3.36 21.50 -4.46
C ILE A 84 -2.49 20.78 -5.48
N PRO A 85 -1.13 20.84 -5.44
CA PRO A 85 -0.29 20.13 -6.40
C PRO A 85 -0.56 18.63 -6.43
N VAL A 86 -0.77 18.00 -5.26
CA VAL A 86 -1.07 16.57 -5.16
C VAL A 86 -2.44 16.26 -5.74
N ALA A 87 -3.47 17.06 -5.39
CA ALA A 87 -4.80 16.88 -5.95
C ALA A 87 -4.81 17.02 -7.47
N ARG A 88 -4.07 17.99 -8.00
CA ARG A 88 -3.92 18.21 -9.44
C ARG A 88 -3.23 17.03 -10.13
N ALA A 89 -2.10 16.55 -9.61
CA ALA A 89 -1.40 15.40 -10.18
C ALA A 89 -2.29 14.14 -10.24
N LEU A 90 -3.09 13.91 -9.19
CA LEU A 90 -4.05 12.80 -9.19
C LEU A 90 -5.13 12.93 -10.29
N VAL A 91 -5.67 14.13 -10.50
CA VAL A 91 -6.73 14.36 -11.50
C VAL A 91 -6.16 14.40 -12.92
N ASP A 92 -5.02 15.06 -13.12
CA ASP A 92 -4.43 15.26 -14.45
C ASP A 92 -4.03 13.95 -15.12
N ARG A 93 -3.74 12.90 -14.33
CA ARG A 93 -3.53 11.52 -14.79
C ARG A 93 -4.62 11.00 -15.74
N TYR A 94 -5.86 11.48 -15.60
CA TYR A 94 -7.00 10.97 -16.38
C TYR A 94 -7.26 11.76 -17.67
N ASN A 95 -6.63 12.94 -17.85
CA ASN A 95 -6.85 13.81 -19.01
C ASN A 95 -6.42 13.15 -20.34
N GLU A 96 -5.38 12.32 -20.30
CA GLU A 96 -4.77 11.69 -21.48
C GLU A 96 -5.10 10.19 -21.60
N ARG A 97 -6.00 9.67 -20.76
CA ARG A 97 -6.32 8.22 -20.72
C ARG A 97 -7.14 7.73 -21.92
N ALA A 98 -7.74 8.65 -22.68
CA ALA A 98 -8.54 8.29 -23.84
C ALA A 98 -7.73 7.46 -24.86
N GLY A 99 -8.32 6.39 -25.40
CA GLY A 99 -7.68 5.56 -26.43
C GLY A 99 -6.79 4.42 -25.90
N HIS A 100 -6.90 4.06 -24.62
CA HIS A 100 -6.27 2.85 -24.09
C HIS A 100 -6.81 1.57 -24.76
N ALA A 101 -6.03 0.48 -24.71
CA ALA A 101 -6.46 -0.80 -25.27
C ALA A 101 -7.74 -1.30 -24.57
N PRO A 102 -8.74 -1.82 -25.31
CA PRO A 102 -10.02 -2.21 -24.73
C PRO A 102 -9.85 -3.34 -23.73
N ILE A 103 -10.52 -3.21 -22.58
CA ILE A 103 -10.59 -4.24 -21.55
C ILE A 103 -11.98 -4.90 -21.68
N ALA A 104 -12.00 -6.24 -21.78
CA ALA A 104 -13.25 -6.96 -21.95
C ALA A 104 -14.19 -6.75 -20.75
N ALA A 105 -15.47 -6.48 -21.05
CA ALA A 105 -16.50 -6.31 -20.04
C ALA A 105 -16.68 -7.58 -19.19
N LEU A 106 -17.24 -7.39 -18.01
CA LEU A 106 -17.56 -8.44 -17.05
C LEU A 106 -19.05 -8.71 -17.06
N ASP A 107 -19.43 -9.98 -17.08
CA ASP A 107 -20.82 -10.40 -16.87
C ASP A 107 -21.17 -10.46 -15.38
N HIS A 108 -20.18 -10.74 -14.53
CA HIS A 108 -20.32 -10.90 -13.09
C HIS A 108 -19.09 -10.34 -12.36
N VAL A 109 -19.31 -9.68 -11.21
CA VAL A 109 -18.23 -9.20 -10.35
C VAL A 109 -18.03 -10.23 -9.23
N PRO A 110 -16.88 -10.93 -9.14
CA PRO A 110 -16.68 -12.04 -8.20
C PRO A 110 -16.26 -11.59 -6.80
N ILE A 111 -16.42 -10.31 -6.47
CA ILE A 111 -16.17 -9.71 -5.15
C ILE A 111 -17.38 -8.92 -4.70
N ASP A 112 -17.54 -8.71 -3.39
CA ASP A 112 -18.45 -7.69 -2.88
C ASP A 112 -17.73 -6.33 -2.90
N PRO A 113 -18.17 -5.34 -3.71
CA PRO A 113 -17.52 -4.05 -3.79
C PRO A 113 -17.76 -3.17 -2.54
N PHE A 114 -18.67 -3.58 -1.64
CA PHE A 114 -19.08 -2.81 -0.46
C PHE A 114 -18.47 -3.32 0.85
N SER A 115 -17.75 -4.45 0.82
CA SER A 115 -17.03 -4.99 1.96
C SER A 115 -15.64 -5.47 1.53
N HIS A 116 -14.76 -5.71 2.50
CA HIS A 116 -13.41 -6.19 2.22
C HIS A 116 -13.33 -7.68 2.52
N GLU A 117 -13.05 -8.47 1.50
CA GLU A 117 -12.74 -9.89 1.62
C GLU A 117 -11.47 -10.18 0.82
N ARG A 118 -10.47 -10.75 1.49
CA ARG A 118 -9.24 -11.17 0.83
C ARG A 118 -9.54 -12.34 -0.11
N ARG A 119 -9.09 -12.25 -1.36
CA ARG A 119 -9.14 -13.37 -2.32
C ARG A 119 -8.47 -14.59 -1.70
N HIS A 120 -9.18 -15.72 -1.70
CA HIS A 120 -8.63 -16.99 -1.27
C HIS A 120 -7.49 -17.44 -2.20
N THR A 121 -6.34 -17.73 -1.61
CA THR A 121 -5.17 -18.27 -2.30
C THR A 121 -4.53 -19.39 -1.48
N ARG A 122 -3.90 -20.34 -2.16
CA ARG A 122 -3.09 -21.39 -1.53
C ARG A 122 -1.81 -20.79 -0.94
N GLU A 123 -1.24 -21.48 0.04
CA GLU A 123 0.05 -21.09 0.62
C GLU A 123 1.20 -21.58 -0.27
N VAL A 124 2.13 -20.67 -0.60
CA VAL A 124 3.40 -20.98 -1.25
C VAL A 124 4.51 -20.28 -0.48
N LEU A 125 5.21 -21.03 0.39
CA LEU A 125 6.15 -20.49 1.38
C LEU A 125 5.50 -19.37 2.22
N ASN A 126 5.94 -18.13 2.09
CA ASN A 126 5.40 -16.96 2.79
C ASN A 126 4.41 -16.14 1.94
N LEU A 127 3.90 -16.67 0.82
CA LEU A 127 2.92 -16.02 -0.04
C LEU A 127 1.56 -16.70 0.03
N GLY A 128 0.50 -15.91 -0.08
CA GLY A 128 -0.89 -16.39 -0.11
C GLY A 128 -1.46 -16.75 1.25
N ALA A 129 -2.64 -17.37 1.23
CA ALA A 129 -3.36 -17.84 2.41
C ALA A 129 -3.52 -16.77 3.52
N ARG A 130 -2.79 -16.92 4.63
CA ARG A 130 -2.84 -16.00 5.79
C ARG A 130 -1.65 -15.05 5.88
N HIS A 131 -0.68 -15.16 4.97
CA HIS A 131 0.50 -14.30 4.97
C HIS A 131 0.15 -12.90 4.51
N VAL A 132 0.78 -11.89 5.11
CA VAL A 132 0.70 -10.51 4.62
C VAL A 132 1.34 -10.41 3.23
N PRO A 133 0.91 -9.47 2.36
CA PRO A 133 1.52 -9.31 1.06
C PRO A 133 3.01 -9.01 1.14
N ILE A 134 3.80 -9.68 0.29
CA ILE A 134 5.25 -9.50 0.24
C ILE A 134 5.64 -8.23 -0.54
N VAL A 135 6.84 -7.72 -0.31
CA VAL A 135 7.47 -6.68 -1.14
C VAL A 135 8.61 -7.33 -1.92
N MET A 136 8.56 -7.21 -3.24
CA MET A 136 9.63 -7.66 -4.13
C MET A 136 10.46 -6.46 -4.62
N ALA A 137 11.77 -6.55 -4.46
CA ALA A 137 12.73 -5.56 -4.96
C ALA A 137 13.08 -5.81 -6.43
N ASP A 138 13.17 -4.74 -7.22
CA ASP A 138 13.74 -4.82 -8.57
C ASP A 138 15.22 -4.42 -8.56
N LEU A 139 16.09 -5.41 -8.74
CA LEU A 139 17.53 -5.25 -8.92
C LEU A 139 17.98 -5.80 -10.28
N GLY A 140 17.06 -6.17 -11.17
CA GLY A 140 17.37 -6.86 -12.42
C GLY A 140 18.19 -6.02 -13.40
N ALA A 141 18.07 -4.69 -13.32
CA ALA A 141 18.83 -3.76 -14.15
C ALA A 141 20.21 -3.38 -13.57
N LYS A 142 20.61 -3.91 -12.41
CA LYS A 142 21.92 -3.61 -11.81
C LYS A 142 23.02 -4.40 -12.50
N ASP A 143 24.12 -3.72 -12.80
CA ASP A 143 25.34 -4.36 -13.35
C ASP A 143 25.98 -5.33 -12.37
N LYS A 144 25.94 -4.98 -11.07
CA LYS A 144 26.45 -5.81 -9.99
C LYS A 144 25.62 -5.61 -8.73
N ILE A 145 25.35 -6.71 -8.03
CA ILE A 145 24.68 -6.71 -6.75
C ILE A 145 25.72 -6.95 -5.66
N THR A 146 25.72 -6.07 -4.67
CA THR A 146 26.63 -6.11 -3.52
C THR A 146 25.81 -5.99 -2.25
N PRO A 147 26.40 -6.24 -1.06
CA PRO A 147 25.68 -6.01 0.19
C PRO A 147 25.14 -4.58 0.33
N ALA A 148 25.87 -3.58 -0.20
CA ALA A 148 25.44 -2.18 -0.19
C ALA A 148 24.19 -1.93 -1.06
N THR A 149 24.00 -2.71 -2.13
CA THR A 149 22.81 -2.62 -2.99
C THR A 149 21.53 -2.93 -2.21
N LEU A 150 21.61 -3.77 -1.17
CA LEU A 150 20.46 -4.16 -0.34
C LEU A 150 20.10 -3.12 0.75
N PHE A 151 20.93 -2.08 0.95
CA PHE A 151 20.67 -1.04 1.96
C PHE A 151 19.36 -0.31 1.73
N ALA A 152 19.09 0.08 0.48
CA ALA A 152 17.85 0.75 0.08
C ALA A 152 16.60 -0.14 0.23
N TRP A 153 16.80 -1.46 0.40
CA TRP A 153 15.76 -2.46 0.55
C TRP A 153 15.67 -3.01 1.98
N GLY A 154 16.17 -2.23 2.95
CA GLY A 154 16.03 -2.50 4.38
C GLY A 154 17.06 -3.45 4.98
N TYR A 155 18.11 -3.81 4.25
CA TYR A 155 19.15 -4.72 4.76
C TYR A 155 20.48 -3.99 4.97
N ARG A 156 20.99 -4.00 6.21
CA ARG A 156 22.27 -3.36 6.56
C ARG A 156 23.29 -4.42 6.95
N TYR A 157 24.38 -4.51 6.22
CA TYR A 157 25.47 -5.44 6.53
C TYR A 157 26.49 -4.79 7.47
N SER A 158 26.74 -5.44 8.61
CA SER A 158 27.76 -5.04 9.57
C SER A 158 29.05 -5.79 9.29
N VAL A 159 30.00 -5.14 8.61
CA VAL A 159 31.33 -5.71 8.30
C VAL A 159 32.07 -6.17 9.56
N PRO A 160 32.10 -5.41 10.68
CA PRO A 160 32.83 -5.84 11.88
C PRO A 160 32.24 -7.07 12.58
N LEU A 161 30.92 -7.26 12.47
CA LEU A 161 30.20 -8.36 13.13
C LEU A 161 29.93 -9.55 12.21
N ASP A 162 30.20 -9.38 10.92
CA ASP A 162 29.83 -10.32 9.85
C ASP A 162 28.34 -10.74 9.93
N LYS A 163 27.46 -9.74 10.09
CA LYS A 163 26.03 -9.95 10.35
C LYS A 163 25.14 -8.97 9.60
N TRP A 164 23.95 -9.43 9.27
CA TRP A 164 22.88 -8.62 8.72
C TRP A 164 21.98 -8.05 9.82
N ASN A 165 21.76 -6.74 9.77
CA ASN A 165 20.70 -6.06 10.49
C ASN A 165 19.53 -5.84 9.53
N ILE A 166 18.38 -6.40 9.89
CA ILE A 166 17.17 -6.40 9.06
C ILE A 166 16.25 -5.30 9.57
N GLY A 167 15.96 -4.33 8.72
CA GLY A 167 15.02 -3.26 9.02
C GLY A 167 13.57 -3.69 8.88
N ASP A 168 12.67 -2.88 9.42
CA ASP A 168 11.24 -3.17 9.45
C ASP A 168 10.59 -3.14 8.06
N GLN A 169 11.18 -2.36 7.16
CA GLN A 169 10.85 -2.26 5.75
C GLN A 169 11.89 -3.01 4.89
N ALA A 170 12.29 -4.20 5.34
CA ALA A 170 13.10 -5.11 4.53
C ALA A 170 12.24 -5.87 3.52
N CYS A 171 12.60 -5.83 2.23
CA CYS A 171 11.87 -6.58 1.20
C CYS A 171 11.98 -8.09 1.41
N ASP A 172 10.97 -8.84 1.03
CA ASP A 172 10.94 -10.30 1.24
C ASP A 172 11.68 -11.05 0.12
N TYR A 173 11.60 -10.52 -1.11
CA TYR A 173 12.25 -11.07 -2.28
C TYR A 173 13.01 -10.00 -3.06
N ALA A 174 14.09 -10.37 -3.73
CA ALA A 174 14.79 -9.51 -4.68
C ALA A 174 14.92 -10.19 -6.04
N TYR A 175 14.32 -9.60 -7.07
CA TYR A 175 14.52 -9.99 -8.46
C TYR A 175 15.84 -9.41 -8.98
N ILE A 176 16.73 -10.29 -9.45
CA ILE A 176 18.09 -9.92 -9.85
C ILE A 176 18.37 -10.20 -11.34
N GLY A 177 17.37 -10.64 -12.10
CA GLY A 177 17.51 -11.02 -13.50
C GLY A 177 18.56 -12.11 -13.71
N ALA A 178 19.49 -11.89 -14.64
CA ALA A 178 20.57 -12.82 -14.95
C ALA A 178 21.79 -12.73 -14.02
N ASN A 179 21.78 -11.84 -13.01
CA ASN A 179 22.89 -11.68 -12.07
C ASN A 179 23.04 -12.90 -11.14
N THR A 180 24.22 -13.00 -10.52
CA THR A 180 24.51 -13.94 -9.43
C THR A 180 24.99 -13.19 -8.19
N ILE A 181 24.83 -13.82 -7.03
CA ILE A 181 25.27 -13.31 -5.74
C ILE A 181 26.39 -14.20 -5.22
N ASP A 182 27.50 -13.58 -4.81
CA ASP A 182 28.71 -14.23 -4.29
C ASP A 182 28.92 -14.04 -2.78
N PHE A 183 27.93 -13.47 -2.09
CA PHE A 183 27.93 -13.24 -0.65
C PHE A 183 26.74 -13.91 0.06
N GLU A 184 26.82 -14.07 1.38
CA GLU A 184 25.72 -14.63 2.17
C GLU A 184 24.54 -13.65 2.25
N ILE A 185 23.36 -14.09 1.79
CA ILE A 185 22.15 -13.26 1.80
C ILE A 185 21.49 -13.25 3.20
N PRO A 186 20.83 -12.13 3.59
CA PRO A 186 20.08 -12.04 4.84
C PRO A 186 19.10 -13.20 5.01
N GLY A 187 18.93 -13.72 6.25
CA GLY A 187 18.11 -14.91 6.54
C GLY A 187 16.66 -14.87 6.03
N THR A 188 16.08 -13.67 5.93
CA THR A 188 14.70 -13.44 5.49
C THR A 188 14.55 -13.20 3.99
N LEU A 189 15.64 -12.99 3.25
CA LEU A 189 15.60 -12.61 1.84
C LEU A 189 15.58 -13.85 0.94
N GLY A 190 14.60 -13.90 0.03
CA GLY A 190 14.62 -14.80 -1.13
C GLY A 190 15.16 -14.10 -2.38
N ILE A 191 15.90 -14.81 -3.22
CA ILE A 191 16.44 -14.28 -4.48
C ILE A 191 15.65 -14.85 -5.64
N VAL A 192 15.25 -14.00 -6.57
CA VAL A 192 14.52 -14.38 -7.78
C VAL A 192 15.40 -14.13 -8.99
N GLN A 193 15.63 -15.15 -9.80
CA GLN A 193 16.54 -15.12 -10.96
C GLN A 193 15.85 -15.59 -12.22
N ASP A 194 16.33 -15.13 -13.37
CA ASP A 194 15.91 -15.68 -14.66
C ASP A 194 16.15 -17.20 -14.69
N GLN A 195 15.16 -17.96 -15.17
CA GLN A 195 15.16 -19.42 -15.18
C GLN A 195 16.45 -20.01 -15.77
N ALA A 196 16.99 -19.39 -16.83
CA ALA A 196 18.21 -19.83 -17.49
C ALA A 196 19.44 -19.74 -16.57
N THR A 197 19.62 -18.61 -15.88
CA THR A 197 20.70 -18.40 -14.92
C THR A 197 20.52 -19.33 -13.71
N TRP A 198 19.31 -19.34 -13.12
CA TRP A 198 19.00 -20.18 -11.97
C TRP A 198 19.28 -21.66 -12.22
N SER A 199 18.97 -22.16 -13.42
CA SER A 199 19.19 -23.58 -13.77
C SER A 199 20.65 -23.99 -13.64
N THR A 200 21.57 -23.11 -14.02
CA THR A 200 23.03 -23.34 -13.99
C THR A 200 23.70 -22.90 -12.69
N ALA A 201 22.98 -22.21 -11.81
CA ALA A 201 23.55 -21.68 -10.57
C ALA A 201 23.98 -22.82 -9.62
N PRO A 202 25.19 -22.76 -9.03
CA PRO A 202 25.70 -23.81 -8.15
C PRO A 202 25.02 -23.79 -6.77
N ASN A 203 24.65 -22.61 -6.27
CA ASN A 203 23.89 -22.45 -5.03
C ASN A 203 22.45 -22.06 -5.36
N LYS A 204 21.50 -22.84 -4.84
CA LYS A 204 20.06 -22.62 -5.02
C LYS A 204 19.33 -22.41 -3.69
N ASP A 205 20.06 -22.33 -2.57
CA ASP A 205 19.44 -22.05 -1.28
C ASP A 205 18.75 -20.69 -1.32
N ARG A 206 17.44 -20.68 -1.08
CA ARG A 206 16.59 -19.48 -1.16
C ARG A 206 16.70 -18.70 -2.47
N HIS A 207 17.07 -19.38 -3.57
CA HIS A 207 17.05 -18.85 -4.92
C HIS A 207 15.94 -19.56 -5.72
N TYR A 208 15.07 -18.76 -6.33
CA TYR A 208 13.87 -19.23 -7.00
C TYR A 208 13.86 -18.74 -8.46
N PRO A 209 13.39 -19.55 -9.42
CA PRO A 209 13.36 -19.15 -10.81
C PRO A 209 12.13 -18.29 -11.10
N LEU A 210 12.34 -17.25 -11.90
CA LEU A 210 11.33 -16.55 -12.67
C LEU A 210 11.30 -17.14 -14.08
N CYS A 211 10.22 -17.85 -14.38
CA CYS A 211 10.03 -18.58 -15.63
C CYS A 211 9.02 -17.82 -16.49
N THR A 212 9.38 -17.47 -17.74
CA THR A 212 8.39 -16.94 -18.68
C THR A 212 7.26 -17.96 -18.88
N LYS A 213 6.09 -17.50 -19.31
CA LYS A 213 4.96 -18.39 -19.61
C LYS A 213 5.38 -19.52 -20.56
N GLU A 214 6.12 -19.21 -21.62
CA GLU A 214 6.57 -20.19 -22.62
C GLU A 214 7.45 -21.28 -21.99
N ALA A 215 8.43 -20.86 -21.19
CA ALA A 215 9.33 -21.77 -20.49
C ALA A 215 8.57 -22.64 -19.48
N TYR A 216 7.68 -22.01 -18.69
CA TYR A 216 6.83 -22.72 -17.75
C TYR A 216 5.95 -23.75 -18.45
N MET A 217 5.29 -23.39 -19.56
CA MET A 217 4.46 -24.33 -20.34
C MET A 217 5.28 -25.47 -20.95
N ALA A 218 6.51 -25.20 -21.39
CA ALA A 218 7.47 -26.19 -21.89
C ALA A 218 8.05 -27.11 -20.80
N SER A 219 7.69 -26.90 -19.52
CA SER A 219 8.10 -27.75 -18.38
C SER A 219 9.62 -27.82 -18.22
N VAL A 220 10.28 -26.66 -18.30
CA VAL A 220 11.68 -26.48 -17.90
C VAL A 220 11.90 -26.85 -16.43
N ALA A 221 13.17 -26.95 -16.00
CA ALA A 221 13.48 -27.20 -14.60
C ALA A 221 12.86 -26.11 -13.70
N LEU A 222 12.07 -26.56 -12.73
CA LEU A 222 11.40 -25.74 -11.71
C LEU A 222 12.00 -26.04 -10.33
N HIS A 223 11.88 -25.08 -9.41
CA HIS A 223 12.17 -25.30 -7.99
C HIS A 223 11.01 -26.08 -7.34
N PRO A 224 11.28 -27.04 -6.45
CA PRO A 224 10.23 -27.90 -5.88
C PRO A 224 9.23 -27.19 -4.95
N GLN A 225 9.51 -25.95 -4.53
CA GLN A 225 8.66 -25.23 -3.55
C GLN A 225 8.07 -23.91 -4.07
N LEU A 226 8.75 -23.18 -4.94
CA LEU A 226 8.35 -21.82 -5.33
C LEU A 226 8.93 -21.46 -6.70
N ASN A 227 8.04 -21.09 -7.62
CA ASN A 227 8.36 -20.66 -8.97
C ASN A 227 7.56 -19.39 -9.30
N PHE A 228 8.24 -18.36 -9.78
CA PHE A 228 7.59 -17.13 -10.22
C PHE A 228 7.29 -17.24 -11.72
N VAL A 229 6.06 -16.91 -12.12
CA VAL A 229 5.65 -16.93 -13.53
C VAL A 229 5.00 -15.59 -13.88
N PRO A 230 5.64 -14.77 -14.73
CA PRO A 230 5.03 -13.53 -15.20
C PRO A 230 3.80 -13.81 -16.05
N ALA A 231 2.78 -12.96 -15.95
CA ALA A 231 1.58 -13.08 -16.77
C ALA A 231 0.89 -11.73 -17.01
N LYS A 232 0.39 -11.52 -18.23
CA LYS A 232 -0.54 -10.45 -18.60
C LYS A 232 -1.95 -11.01 -18.82
N LEU A 233 -2.96 -10.13 -18.83
CA LEU A 233 -4.35 -10.54 -19.05
C LEU A 233 -4.52 -11.33 -20.37
N SER A 234 -3.89 -10.84 -21.44
CA SER A 234 -3.93 -11.45 -22.78
C SER A 234 -3.31 -12.85 -22.84
N GLU A 235 -2.52 -13.23 -21.82
CA GLU A 235 -1.81 -14.50 -21.78
C GLU A 235 -2.59 -15.58 -21.00
N LEU A 236 -3.71 -15.25 -20.36
CA LEU A 236 -4.53 -16.20 -19.60
C LEU A 236 -5.43 -17.09 -20.50
N ASP A 237 -4.80 -17.91 -21.33
CA ASP A 237 -5.51 -18.93 -22.10
C ASP A 237 -5.90 -20.16 -21.26
N ALA A 238 -6.79 -21.01 -21.80
CA ALA A 238 -7.32 -22.17 -21.11
C ALA A 238 -6.25 -23.20 -20.71
N ALA A 239 -5.20 -23.37 -21.54
CA ALA A 239 -4.12 -24.31 -21.26
C ALA A 239 -3.25 -23.82 -20.10
N PHE A 240 -2.93 -22.51 -20.08
CA PHE A 240 -2.18 -21.90 -19.00
C PHE A 240 -2.96 -21.93 -17.68
N ILE A 241 -4.25 -21.56 -17.70
CA ILE A 241 -5.13 -21.66 -16.52
C ILE A 241 -5.18 -23.08 -15.97
N ALA A 242 -5.35 -24.09 -16.83
CA ALA A 242 -5.39 -25.49 -16.40
C ALA A 242 -4.08 -25.91 -15.72
N LYS A 243 -2.93 -25.47 -16.25
CA LYS A 243 -1.63 -25.77 -15.65
C LYS A 243 -1.44 -25.09 -14.29
N LEU A 244 -1.79 -23.80 -14.18
CA LEU A 244 -1.72 -23.04 -12.93
C LEU A 244 -2.48 -23.72 -11.80
N LYS A 245 -3.73 -24.16 -12.07
CA LYS A 245 -4.54 -24.89 -11.08
C LYS A 245 -3.83 -26.10 -10.51
N SER A 246 -3.20 -26.89 -11.37
CA SER A 246 -2.52 -28.14 -11.00
C SER A 246 -1.19 -27.92 -10.27
N ASP A 247 -0.53 -26.78 -10.47
CA ASP A 247 0.78 -26.51 -9.89
C ASP A 247 0.66 -25.70 -8.59
N THR A 248 0.99 -26.34 -7.48
CA THR A 248 0.93 -25.74 -6.14
C THR A 248 2.17 -24.92 -5.78
N THR A 249 3.18 -24.87 -6.64
CA THR A 249 4.45 -24.16 -6.39
C THR A 249 4.52 -22.80 -7.06
N VAL A 250 3.52 -22.45 -7.88
CA VAL A 250 3.57 -21.24 -8.71
C VAL A 250 2.97 -20.03 -8.00
N VAL A 251 3.70 -18.92 -8.06
CA VAL A 251 3.25 -17.57 -7.78
C VAL A 251 3.24 -16.78 -9.10
N LEU A 252 2.12 -16.15 -9.41
CA LEU A 252 2.04 -15.27 -10.57
C LEU A 252 2.65 -13.91 -10.26
N VAL A 253 3.36 -13.32 -11.22
CA VAL A 253 3.81 -11.92 -11.17
C VAL A 253 3.13 -11.19 -12.32
N ILE A 254 2.04 -10.48 -12.03
CA ILE A 254 1.25 -9.85 -13.09
C ILE A 254 1.82 -8.49 -13.46
N ASP A 255 1.69 -8.09 -14.73
CA ASP A 255 2.06 -6.75 -15.20
C ASP A 255 1.05 -6.29 -16.26
N SER A 256 1.11 -5.02 -16.66
CA SER A 256 0.21 -4.43 -17.66
C SER A 256 0.90 -3.27 -18.38
N ASP A 257 0.91 -3.29 -19.71
CA ASP A 257 1.30 -2.14 -20.53
C ASP A 257 0.10 -1.20 -20.81
N ASN A 258 -1.10 -1.57 -20.37
CA ASN A 258 -2.30 -0.78 -20.58
C ASN A 258 -2.26 0.51 -19.73
N ALA A 259 -2.65 1.62 -20.36
CA ALA A 259 -2.77 2.92 -19.69
C ALA A 259 -3.85 2.88 -18.58
N HIS A 260 -4.90 2.07 -18.74
CA HIS A 260 -5.88 1.79 -17.69
C HIS A 260 -5.55 0.49 -16.95
N GLY A 261 -4.30 0.37 -16.52
CA GLY A 261 -3.77 -0.90 -16.03
C GLY A 261 -4.36 -1.40 -14.71
N MET A 262 -4.84 -0.53 -13.82
CA MET A 262 -5.56 -0.97 -12.61
C MET A 262 -6.78 -1.82 -13.00
N ALA A 263 -7.62 -1.32 -13.91
CA ALA A 263 -8.79 -2.05 -14.39
C ALA A 263 -8.42 -3.34 -15.16
N GLU A 264 -7.35 -3.32 -15.96
CA GLU A 264 -6.88 -4.51 -16.67
C GLU A 264 -6.40 -5.60 -15.68
N GLN A 265 -5.64 -5.22 -14.66
CA GLN A 265 -5.19 -6.14 -13.62
C GLN A 265 -6.34 -6.63 -12.74
N ARG A 266 -7.33 -5.77 -12.42
CA ARG A 266 -8.56 -6.19 -11.74
C ARG A 266 -9.32 -7.23 -12.58
N ARG A 267 -9.42 -7.03 -13.90
CA ARG A 267 -10.03 -8.00 -14.81
C ARG A 267 -9.28 -9.34 -14.82
N LEU A 268 -7.95 -9.30 -14.79
CA LEU A 268 -7.09 -10.48 -14.67
C LEU A 268 -7.41 -11.27 -13.39
N PHE A 269 -7.47 -10.60 -12.24
CA PHE A 269 -7.88 -11.25 -10.98
C PHE A 269 -9.26 -11.91 -11.09
N PHE A 270 -10.24 -11.23 -11.67
CA PHE A 270 -11.58 -11.79 -11.82
C PHE A 270 -11.58 -13.02 -12.74
N GLN A 271 -10.81 -13.01 -13.82
CA GLN A 271 -10.66 -14.19 -14.68
C GLN A 271 -10.02 -15.37 -13.92
N LEU A 272 -9.05 -15.12 -13.04
CA LEU A 272 -8.48 -16.15 -12.17
C LEU A 272 -9.52 -16.69 -11.16
N MET A 273 -10.33 -15.82 -10.57
CA MET A 273 -11.36 -16.19 -9.60
C MET A 273 -12.50 -16.99 -10.24
N GLU A 274 -13.02 -16.54 -11.38
CA GLU A 274 -14.03 -17.25 -12.17
C GLU A 274 -13.52 -18.63 -12.62
N ALA A 275 -12.24 -18.70 -12.98
CA ALA A 275 -11.61 -19.95 -13.30
C ALA A 275 -11.36 -20.81 -12.05
N GLY A 276 -11.35 -20.30 -10.83
CA GLY A 276 -10.96 -21.06 -9.63
C GLY A 276 -9.46 -21.35 -9.54
N VAL A 277 -8.63 -20.40 -9.99
CA VAL A 277 -7.17 -20.41 -9.80
C VAL A 277 -6.85 -19.82 -8.43
N GLU A 278 -6.19 -20.60 -7.58
CA GLU A 278 -5.86 -20.22 -6.20
C GLU A 278 -4.39 -19.84 -6.02
N ASN A 279 -3.59 -19.79 -7.09
CA ASN A 279 -2.20 -19.38 -7.00
C ASN A 279 -2.09 -17.94 -6.44
N PRO A 280 -1.11 -17.68 -5.55
CA PRO A 280 -0.81 -16.32 -5.12
C PRO A 280 -0.40 -15.43 -6.28
N VAL A 281 -0.70 -14.14 -6.17
CA VAL A 281 -0.42 -13.16 -7.23
C VAL A 281 0.32 -11.96 -6.68
N ILE A 282 1.49 -11.66 -7.21
CA ILE A 282 2.22 -10.41 -6.98
C ILE A 282 1.75 -9.41 -8.04
N VAL A 283 1.25 -8.27 -7.61
CA VAL A 283 0.90 -7.15 -8.49
C VAL A 283 2.18 -6.44 -8.89
N GLY A 284 2.50 -6.45 -10.19
CA GLY A 284 3.65 -5.78 -10.77
C GLY A 284 3.24 -4.58 -11.63
N ARG A 285 4.05 -3.51 -11.60
CA ARG A 285 3.94 -2.36 -12.51
C ARG A 285 5.31 -1.79 -12.82
N SER A 286 5.53 -1.43 -14.07
CA SER A 286 6.75 -0.75 -14.53
C SER A 286 6.47 0.72 -14.86
N TYR A 287 7.31 1.62 -14.36
CA TYR A 287 7.23 3.06 -14.63
C TYR A 287 8.51 3.56 -15.29
N ARG A 288 8.38 4.51 -16.22
CA ARG A 288 9.48 5.11 -16.98
C ARG A 288 9.16 6.56 -17.30
N ASN A 289 10.19 7.40 -17.39
CA ASN A 289 10.09 8.83 -17.71
C ASN A 289 9.12 9.55 -16.77
N ILE A 290 9.21 9.24 -15.48
CA ILE A 290 8.31 9.74 -14.44
C ILE A 290 9.12 10.42 -13.36
N ASP A 291 8.64 11.53 -12.80
CA ASP A 291 9.31 12.13 -11.65
C ASP A 291 9.00 11.36 -10.35
N LYS A 292 9.64 11.76 -9.26
CA LYS A 292 9.55 11.06 -7.97
C LYS A 292 8.15 11.12 -7.35
N ASP A 293 7.45 12.25 -7.48
CA ASP A 293 6.18 12.48 -6.80
C ASP A 293 5.08 11.76 -7.59
N ASP A 294 5.13 11.85 -8.92
CA ASP A 294 4.26 11.09 -9.80
C ASP A 294 4.48 9.58 -9.66
N LEU A 295 5.71 9.10 -9.48
CA LEU A 295 5.97 7.68 -9.22
C LEU A 295 5.20 7.18 -7.98
N VAL A 296 5.23 7.95 -6.90
CA VAL A 296 4.50 7.64 -5.66
C VAL A 296 2.99 7.64 -5.90
N LEU A 297 2.46 8.69 -6.52
CA LEU A 297 1.02 8.85 -6.73
C LEU A 297 0.47 7.82 -7.72
N HIS A 298 1.16 7.59 -8.84
CA HIS A 298 0.75 6.67 -9.88
C HIS A 298 0.82 5.21 -9.41
N SER A 299 1.91 4.81 -8.75
CA SER A 299 1.99 3.45 -8.20
C SER A 299 0.96 3.18 -7.12
N SER A 300 0.68 4.17 -6.26
CA SER A 300 -0.36 4.06 -5.24
C SER A 300 -1.77 3.97 -5.84
N THR A 301 -2.03 4.72 -6.92
CA THR A 301 -3.30 4.70 -7.65
C THR A 301 -3.50 3.42 -8.45
N ASP A 302 -2.43 2.87 -9.04
CA ASP A 302 -2.52 1.66 -9.86
C ASP A 302 -2.65 0.38 -9.04
N MET A 303 -1.96 0.31 -7.90
CA MET A 303 -1.84 -0.93 -7.11
C MET A 303 -2.71 -0.91 -5.86
N GLY A 304 -2.88 0.26 -5.23
CA GLY A 304 -3.68 0.42 -4.01
C GLY A 304 -5.11 -0.11 -4.14
N PRO A 305 -5.88 0.24 -5.19
CA PRO A 305 -7.27 -0.21 -5.35
C PRO A 305 -7.41 -1.74 -5.39
N LEU A 306 -6.44 -2.45 -5.97
CA LEU A 306 -6.44 -3.92 -6.00
C LEU A 306 -6.36 -4.49 -4.59
N PHE A 307 -5.47 -3.95 -3.74
CA PHE A 307 -5.36 -4.37 -2.34
C PHE A 307 -6.59 -3.97 -1.50
N LEU A 308 -7.22 -2.83 -1.79
CA LEU A 308 -8.48 -2.43 -1.14
C LEU A 308 -9.61 -3.41 -1.47
N ASP A 309 -9.65 -3.91 -2.71
CA ASP A 309 -10.56 -4.96 -3.18
C ASP A 309 -10.18 -6.36 -2.67
N GLY A 310 -9.15 -6.48 -1.81
CA GLY A 310 -8.70 -7.76 -1.25
C GLY A 310 -7.92 -8.63 -2.23
N LEU A 311 -7.42 -8.04 -3.32
CA LEU A 311 -6.65 -8.71 -4.37
C LEU A 311 -5.14 -8.52 -4.14
N GLY A 312 -4.36 -9.55 -4.48
CA GLY A 312 -2.91 -9.52 -4.44
C GLY A 312 -2.30 -10.06 -3.13
N ASP A 313 -1.17 -10.74 -3.29
CA ASP A 313 -0.37 -11.38 -2.25
C ASP A 313 1.08 -10.84 -2.23
N GLY A 314 1.36 -9.82 -3.03
CA GLY A 314 2.61 -9.08 -3.00
C GLY A 314 2.61 -7.92 -3.97
N ILE A 315 3.59 -7.04 -3.82
CA ILE A 315 3.77 -5.83 -4.62
C ILE A 315 5.16 -5.82 -5.25
N PHE A 316 5.23 -5.44 -6.53
CA PHE A 316 6.47 -5.33 -7.30
C PHE A 316 6.46 -4.05 -8.15
N ILE A 317 7.16 -3.03 -7.68
CA ILE A 317 7.28 -1.74 -8.38
C ILE A 317 8.63 -1.70 -9.10
N SER A 318 8.60 -1.56 -10.42
CA SER A 318 9.80 -1.43 -11.24
C SER A 318 9.96 0.01 -11.73
N ASP A 319 10.97 0.71 -11.21
CA ASP A 319 11.40 2.02 -11.70
C ASP A 319 12.48 1.84 -12.78
N ARG A 320 12.09 2.06 -14.04
CA ARG A 320 12.99 1.91 -15.19
C ARG A 320 13.96 3.06 -15.38
N ASP A 321 13.74 4.20 -14.73
CA ASP A 321 14.69 5.33 -14.75
C ASP A 321 15.83 5.09 -13.73
N GLY A 322 15.52 4.36 -12.65
CA GLY A 322 16.48 3.88 -11.66
C GLY A 322 16.97 4.94 -10.67
N GLY A 323 17.77 4.50 -9.68
CA GLY A 323 18.41 5.40 -8.70
C GLY A 323 17.50 5.90 -7.58
N ARG A 324 16.29 5.34 -7.45
CA ARG A 324 15.28 5.70 -6.45
C ARG A 324 14.82 4.48 -5.64
N GLU A 325 15.68 3.50 -5.44
CA GLU A 325 15.33 2.21 -4.83
C GLU A 325 14.72 2.35 -3.43
N ASP A 326 15.25 3.27 -2.62
CA ASP A 326 14.71 3.56 -1.27
C ASP A 326 13.29 4.13 -1.33
N LEU A 327 13.03 5.05 -2.27
CA LEU A 327 11.70 5.62 -2.50
C LEU A 327 10.72 4.52 -2.93
N VAL A 328 11.13 3.65 -3.85
CA VAL A 328 10.32 2.53 -4.33
C VAL A 328 9.98 1.58 -3.19
N CYS A 329 10.96 1.21 -2.37
CA CYS A 329 10.77 0.35 -1.21
C CYS A 329 9.77 0.96 -0.22
N ARG A 330 9.99 2.22 0.18
CA ARG A 330 9.11 2.93 1.12
C ARG A 330 7.70 3.10 0.57
N THR A 331 7.55 3.42 -0.71
CA THR A 331 6.25 3.52 -1.40
C THR A 331 5.52 2.18 -1.38
N ALA A 332 6.20 1.07 -1.70
CA ALA A 332 5.59 -0.26 -1.71
C ALA A 332 5.01 -0.63 -0.33
N PHE A 333 5.79 -0.45 0.74
CA PHE A 333 5.30 -0.63 2.11
C PHE A 333 4.21 0.38 2.48
N GLY A 334 4.32 1.62 2.03
CA GLY A 334 3.31 2.66 2.22
C GLY A 334 1.96 2.28 1.63
N ILE A 335 1.93 1.71 0.42
CA ILE A 335 0.70 1.25 -0.25
C ILE A 335 0.06 0.13 0.57
N LEU A 336 0.84 -0.87 0.99
CA LEU A 336 0.32 -1.98 1.80
C LEU A 336 -0.19 -1.50 3.18
N GLN A 337 0.46 -0.49 3.77
CA GLN A 337 0.03 0.10 5.03
C GLN A 337 -1.25 0.95 4.87
N ALA A 338 -1.32 1.79 3.85
CA ALA A 338 -2.49 2.61 3.56
C ALA A 338 -3.74 1.77 3.26
N THR A 339 -3.56 0.63 2.62
CA THR A 339 -4.62 -0.34 2.32
C THR A 339 -4.87 -1.35 3.44
N ARG A 340 -4.12 -1.26 4.56
CA ARG A 340 -4.21 -2.13 5.74
C ARG A 340 -3.98 -3.61 5.47
N THR A 341 -3.26 -3.92 4.40
CA THR A 341 -2.90 -5.30 4.06
C THR A 341 -1.58 -5.74 4.70
N ARG A 342 -0.70 -4.79 5.05
CA ARG A 342 0.51 -5.03 5.86
C ARG A 342 0.92 -3.77 6.63
N THR A 343 1.09 -3.89 7.93
CA THR A 343 1.60 -2.79 8.77
C THR A 343 3.11 -2.94 8.98
N SER A 344 3.90 -1.92 8.63
CA SER A 344 5.37 -1.94 8.78
C SER A 344 5.89 -0.95 9.82
N LYS A 345 5.13 0.08 10.16
CA LYS A 345 5.50 1.13 11.11
C LYS A 345 4.28 1.65 11.86
N THR A 346 4.50 2.53 12.84
CA THR A 346 3.43 3.29 13.49
C THR A 346 2.67 4.14 12.48
N GLU A 347 1.33 4.15 12.56
CA GLU A 347 0.47 5.01 11.76
C GLU A 347 0.12 6.28 12.55
N TYR A 348 0.20 7.43 11.90
CA TYR A 348 -0.18 8.72 12.49
C TYR A 348 -1.40 9.24 11.76
N ILE A 349 -2.48 9.44 12.51
CA ILE A 349 -3.75 9.95 12.01
C ILE A 349 -3.87 11.38 12.53
N SER A 350 -3.63 12.37 11.68
CA SER A 350 -3.59 13.77 12.10
C SER A 350 -4.53 14.65 11.28
N CYS A 351 -5.30 15.49 11.95
CA CYS A 351 -6.19 16.42 11.27
C CYS A 351 -5.38 17.44 10.44
N PRO A 352 -5.92 17.98 9.34
CA PRO A 352 -5.31 19.16 8.72
C PRO A 352 -5.29 20.33 9.72
N SER A 353 -4.35 21.26 9.57
CA SER A 353 -4.38 22.50 10.35
C SER A 353 -5.64 23.31 10.00
N CYS A 354 -6.30 23.90 10.99
CA CYS A 354 -7.47 24.74 10.77
C CYS A 354 -7.56 25.85 11.83
N GLY A 355 -8.46 26.82 11.63
CA GLY A 355 -8.65 27.91 12.59
C GLY A 355 -9.18 27.49 13.98
N ARG A 356 -9.49 26.20 14.18
CA ARG A 356 -9.89 25.63 15.48
C ARG A 356 -8.72 24.99 16.23
N THR A 357 -7.57 24.84 15.59
CA THR A 357 -6.41 24.17 16.15
C THR A 357 -5.86 24.98 17.33
N LEU A 358 -5.66 24.31 18.47
CA LEU A 358 -5.32 24.94 19.76
C LEU A 358 -3.82 24.87 20.14
N PHE A 359 -2.99 24.27 19.30
CA PHE A 359 -1.55 24.11 19.48
C PHE A 359 -0.87 23.94 18.12
N ASP A 360 0.45 24.05 18.04
CA ASP A 360 1.17 23.76 16.80
C ASP A 360 1.11 22.26 16.48
N LEU A 361 0.23 21.91 15.54
CA LEU A 361 -0.04 20.53 15.18
C LEU A 361 1.13 19.89 14.44
N GLN A 362 1.81 20.63 13.59
CA GLN A 362 2.94 20.13 12.80
C GLN A 362 4.12 19.84 13.73
N GLU A 363 4.49 20.79 14.60
CA GLU A 363 5.57 20.61 15.56
C GLU A 363 5.27 19.46 16.53
N THR A 364 4.04 19.39 17.03
CA THR A 364 3.63 18.34 17.96
C THR A 364 3.65 16.97 17.29
N THR A 365 3.17 16.87 16.05
CA THR A 365 3.22 15.62 15.27
C THR A 365 4.66 15.17 15.05
N ALA A 366 5.56 16.09 14.71
CA ALA A 366 6.98 15.79 14.57
C ALA A 366 7.60 15.31 15.89
N ARG A 367 7.27 15.93 17.03
CA ARG A 367 7.74 15.54 18.37
C ARG A 367 7.27 14.15 18.78
N ILE A 368 6.00 13.82 18.53
CA ILE A 368 5.45 12.49 18.81
C ILE A 368 6.16 11.47 17.92
N ARG A 369 6.23 11.71 16.61
CA ARG A 369 6.92 10.85 15.63
C ARG A 369 8.35 10.53 16.00
N ALA A 370 9.13 11.54 16.39
CA ALA A 370 10.53 11.37 16.77
C ALA A 370 10.70 10.39 17.94
N ARG A 371 9.67 10.20 18.77
CA ARG A 371 9.69 9.33 19.95
C ARG A 371 8.95 8.03 19.76
N THR A 372 8.07 7.90 18.78
CA THR A 372 7.23 6.69 18.60
C THR A 372 7.44 5.98 17.26
N SER A 373 8.28 6.50 16.35
CA SER A 373 8.47 5.92 15.00
C SER A 373 9.03 4.50 14.98
N HIS A 374 9.72 4.09 16.04
CA HIS A 374 10.27 2.74 16.20
C HIS A 374 9.21 1.70 16.62
N LEU A 375 8.03 2.14 17.06
CA LEU A 375 6.93 1.24 17.42
C LEU A 375 6.26 0.71 16.16
N LYS A 376 5.62 -0.46 16.28
CA LYS A 376 4.92 -1.14 15.18
C LYS A 376 3.51 -1.51 15.58
N GLY A 377 2.60 -1.44 14.61
CA GLY A 377 1.22 -1.88 14.82
C GLY A 377 0.39 -0.94 15.69
N ILE A 378 0.90 0.25 16.01
CA ILE A 378 0.20 1.26 16.81
C ILE A 378 -0.26 2.38 15.88
N LYS A 379 -1.48 2.86 16.11
CA LYS A 379 -2.08 4.03 15.47
C LYS A 379 -2.24 5.15 16.48
N ILE A 380 -1.68 6.31 16.19
CA ILE A 380 -1.73 7.48 17.07
C ILE A 380 -2.50 8.60 16.38
N GLY A 381 -3.65 8.98 16.95
CA GLY A 381 -4.49 10.10 16.53
C GLY A 381 -4.01 11.42 17.14
N ILE A 382 -3.79 12.45 16.34
CA ILE A 382 -3.29 13.77 16.77
C ILE A 382 -4.23 14.85 16.25
N MET A 383 -5.04 15.40 17.15
CA MET A 383 -6.18 16.23 16.80
C MET A 383 -6.05 17.63 17.38
N GLY A 384 -6.12 18.63 16.51
CA GLY A 384 -5.97 20.03 16.87
C GLY A 384 -7.10 20.59 17.75
N CYS A 385 -8.29 19.96 17.73
CA CYS A 385 -9.46 20.40 18.49
C CYS A 385 -10.36 19.25 18.94
N ILE A 386 -11.19 19.50 19.95
CA ILE A 386 -12.16 18.53 20.50
C ILE A 386 -13.39 18.29 19.60
N VAL A 387 -13.65 19.17 18.62
CA VAL A 387 -14.94 19.14 17.90
C VAL A 387 -15.05 17.92 17.00
N ASN A 388 -14.08 17.74 16.10
CA ASN A 388 -14.04 16.56 15.23
C ASN A 388 -13.07 15.49 15.75
N GLY A 389 -12.10 15.88 16.58
CA GLY A 389 -10.99 15.02 16.99
C GLY A 389 -11.39 13.62 17.46
N PRO A 390 -12.35 13.46 18.41
CA PRO A 390 -12.76 12.13 18.88
C PRO A 390 -13.38 11.22 17.81
N GLY A 391 -14.08 11.79 16.83
CA GLY A 391 -14.66 11.02 15.73
C GLY A 391 -13.63 10.67 14.67
N GLU A 392 -12.77 11.62 14.34
CA GLU A 392 -11.66 11.51 13.39
C GLU A 392 -10.64 10.42 13.80
N MET A 393 -10.29 10.37 15.09
CA MET A 393 -9.37 9.37 15.65
C MET A 393 -10.05 8.07 16.12
N ALA A 394 -11.30 7.81 15.73
CA ALA A 394 -12.08 6.67 16.26
C ALA A 394 -11.45 5.28 16.01
N ASP A 395 -10.48 5.19 15.12
CA ASP A 395 -9.73 4.01 14.72
C ASP A 395 -8.25 4.07 15.17
N ALA A 396 -7.88 5.06 15.99
CA ALA A 396 -6.57 5.14 16.62
C ALA A 396 -6.54 4.33 17.93
N ASP A 397 -5.39 3.72 18.23
CA ASP A 397 -5.16 3.04 19.51
C ASP A 397 -4.92 4.06 20.63
N TYR A 398 -4.31 5.19 20.30
CA TYR A 398 -4.02 6.29 21.22
C TYR A 398 -4.43 7.62 20.62
N GLY A 399 -5.02 8.50 21.43
CA GLY A 399 -5.44 9.83 20.99
C GLY A 399 -4.75 10.96 21.76
N TYR A 400 -4.33 12.00 21.04
CA TYR A 400 -3.78 13.25 21.54
C TYR A 400 -4.65 14.40 21.02
N VAL A 401 -5.53 14.95 21.86
CA VAL A 401 -6.56 15.92 21.43
C VAL A 401 -6.43 17.23 22.17
N GLY A 402 -6.35 18.34 21.42
CA GLY A 402 -6.46 19.69 21.97
C GLY A 402 -7.87 19.97 22.48
N THR A 403 -8.03 20.07 23.80
CA THR A 403 -9.35 20.34 24.43
C THR A 403 -9.51 21.77 24.92
N GLY A 404 -8.42 22.54 24.98
CA GLY A 404 -8.40 23.95 25.34
C GLY A 404 -7.01 24.56 25.10
N PRO A 405 -6.85 25.88 25.18
CA PRO A 405 -5.55 26.52 25.06
C PRO A 405 -4.54 25.96 26.07
N GLY A 406 -3.42 25.43 25.58
CA GLY A 406 -2.35 24.88 26.41
C GLY A 406 -2.66 23.55 27.11
N VAL A 407 -3.79 22.90 26.81
CA VAL A 407 -4.20 21.64 27.45
C VAL A 407 -4.63 20.57 26.45
N ILE A 408 -4.24 19.34 26.76
CA ILE A 408 -4.43 18.15 25.94
C ILE A 408 -5.21 17.10 26.74
N THR A 409 -6.06 16.36 26.07
CA THR A 409 -6.69 15.14 26.62
C THR A 409 -6.14 13.93 25.87
N LEU A 410 -5.72 12.92 26.63
CA LEU A 410 -5.17 11.67 26.12
C LEU A 410 -6.21 10.55 26.19
N TYR A 411 -6.25 9.74 25.14
CA TYR A 411 -7.23 8.67 24.96
C TYR A 411 -6.51 7.33 24.71
N LYS A 412 -7.13 6.24 25.15
CA LYS A 412 -6.86 4.88 24.69
C LYS A 412 -8.11 4.45 23.93
N GLU A 413 -7.96 4.20 22.64
CA GLU A 413 -9.07 4.03 21.71
C GLU A 413 -10.05 5.22 21.84
N LYS A 414 -11.30 4.96 22.23
CA LYS A 414 -12.34 5.98 22.42
C LYS A 414 -12.46 6.48 23.86
N GLU A 415 -11.74 5.85 24.79
CA GLU A 415 -11.86 6.15 26.22
C GLU A 415 -10.87 7.23 26.65
N VAL A 416 -11.38 8.22 27.38
CA VAL A 416 -10.54 9.30 27.94
C VAL A 416 -9.75 8.77 29.13
N VAL A 417 -8.42 8.78 29.05
CA VAL A 417 -7.54 8.29 30.13
C VAL A 417 -6.98 9.44 30.98
N LYS A 418 -6.52 10.52 30.35
CA LYS A 418 -6.01 11.71 31.06
C LYS A 418 -6.62 12.98 30.48
N ARG A 419 -7.14 13.84 31.35
CA ARG A 419 -7.80 15.12 30.97
C ARG A 419 -6.93 16.31 31.35
N ASN A 420 -6.97 17.36 30.53
CA ASN A 420 -6.36 18.65 30.80
C ASN A 420 -4.85 18.58 31.14
N VAL A 421 -4.13 17.68 30.47
CA VAL A 421 -2.68 17.55 30.58
C VAL A 421 -2.04 18.81 29.98
N PRO A 422 -1.15 19.51 30.69
CA PRO A 422 -0.43 20.66 30.12
C PRO A 422 0.32 20.27 28.85
N SER A 423 0.18 21.03 27.77
CA SER A 423 0.75 20.70 26.45
C SER A 423 2.27 20.50 26.47
N ALA A 424 2.98 21.18 27.37
CA ALA A 424 4.41 21.02 27.57
C ALA A 424 4.82 19.59 27.98
N GLN A 425 3.97 18.89 28.76
CA GLN A 425 4.22 17.55 29.29
C GLN A 425 3.45 16.46 28.55
N ALA A 426 2.47 16.83 27.72
CA ALA A 426 1.52 15.90 27.12
C ALA A 426 2.16 14.81 26.24
N VAL A 427 3.29 15.10 25.58
CA VAL A 427 4.03 14.10 24.78
C VAL A 427 4.67 13.03 25.68
N ASP A 428 5.24 13.42 26.83
CA ASP A 428 5.78 12.47 27.81
C ASP A 428 4.67 11.62 28.41
N GLU A 429 3.55 12.24 28.75
CA GLU A 429 2.38 11.57 29.30
C GLU A 429 1.72 10.59 28.33
N LEU A 430 1.76 10.88 27.00
CA LEU A 430 1.34 9.97 25.95
C LEU A 430 2.23 8.72 25.90
N ILE A 431 3.54 8.90 26.00
CA ILE A 431 4.49 7.78 25.98
C ILE A 431 4.36 6.91 27.21
N GLU A 432 4.19 7.53 28.37
CA GLU A 432 3.93 6.82 29.61
C GLU A 432 2.60 6.05 29.54
N LEU A 433 1.58 6.62 28.90
CA LEU A 433 0.33 5.91 28.63
C LEU A 433 0.57 4.66 27.75
N ILE A 434 1.34 4.79 26.66
CA ILE A 434 1.70 3.66 25.79
C ILE A 434 2.45 2.58 26.58
N ARG A 435 3.38 2.96 27.46
CA ARG A 435 4.09 2.03 28.36
C ARG A 435 3.16 1.30 29.31
N GLN A 436 2.23 2.02 29.96
CA GLN A 436 1.29 1.45 30.93
C GLN A 436 0.37 0.39 30.33
N HIS A 437 0.06 0.53 29.04
CA HIS A 437 -0.74 -0.43 28.29
C HIS A 437 0.09 -1.57 27.66
N GLY A 438 1.42 -1.58 27.85
CA GLY A 438 2.29 -2.66 27.37
C GLY A 438 2.64 -2.60 25.88
N ASP A 439 2.30 -1.51 25.20
CA ASP A 439 2.53 -1.35 23.76
C ASP A 439 3.89 -0.67 23.45
N TRP A 440 4.65 -0.28 24.48
CA TRP A 440 5.98 0.32 24.31
C TRP A 440 7.07 -0.73 24.15
N VAL A 441 7.95 -0.52 23.17
CA VAL A 441 9.15 -1.32 22.94
C VAL A 441 10.35 -0.38 23.01
N GLU A 442 11.37 -0.70 23.81
CA GLU A 442 12.57 0.14 23.86
C GLU A 442 13.35 0.11 22.55
N VAL A 443 13.97 1.24 22.20
CA VAL A 443 14.82 1.35 21.01
C VAL A 443 16.04 0.44 21.20
N VAL A 444 16.20 -0.53 20.31
CA VAL A 444 17.42 -1.34 20.27
C VAL A 444 18.52 -0.50 19.63
N GLU A 445 19.51 -0.08 20.42
CA GLU A 445 20.71 0.65 19.95
C GLU A 445 21.56 -0.16 18.96
#